data_AF-A0A967HKK4-F1
#
_entry.id   AF-A0A967HKK4-F1
#
_cell.length_a   1.000
_cell.length_b   1.000
_cell.length_c   1.000
_cell.angle_alpha   90.00
_cell.angle_beta   90.00
_cell.angle_gamma   90.00
#
_symmetry.space_group_name_H-M   'P 1'
#
loop_
_entity.id
_entity.type
_entity.pdbx_description
1 polymer ?
#
loop_
_entity_poly.entity_id
_entity_poly.type
_entity_poly.pdbx_seq_one_letter_code
_entity_poly.pdbx_strand_id
1 'polypeptide(L)' 'GLFRRLHGGTQHVGKVYLPPDPTEAERSEQISRLRRKLTAAVEQEEFERAAELRDRIQELEGAAQ' A
#
# COMPACT_ATOMS: atom_id res chain seq x y z
N GLY A 1 -0.55 36.02 -17.36
CA GLY A 1 -1.91 36.01 -16.78
C GLY A 1 -2.19 34.63 -16.22
N LEU A 2 -2.60 34.58 -14.96
CA LEU A 2 -2.96 33.43 -14.14
C LEU A 2 -4.23 32.72 -14.68
N PHE A 3 -4.26 31.37 -14.67
CA PHE A 3 -5.42 30.43 -14.51
C PHE A 3 -5.00 29.09 -15.16
N ARG A 4 -4.39 28.11 -14.47
CA ARG A 4 -4.95 27.14 -13.50
C ARG A 4 -6.40 26.69 -13.78
N ARG A 5 -6.50 25.36 -13.98
CA ARG A 5 -7.64 24.44 -13.87
C ARG A 5 -8.47 24.22 -15.13
N LEU A 6 -8.34 23.02 -15.70
CA LEU A 6 -9.46 22.13 -16.07
C LEU A 6 -8.90 20.83 -16.70
N HIS A 7 -8.39 19.92 -15.86
CA HIS A 7 -8.46 18.49 -16.19
C HIS A 7 -9.64 17.90 -15.41
N GLY A 8 -10.84 18.20 -15.92
CA GLY A 8 -12.05 17.47 -15.61
C GLY A 8 -12.28 16.46 -16.72
N GLY A 9 -12.10 15.19 -16.41
CA GLY A 9 -12.27 14.07 -17.32
C GLY A 9 -12.46 12.77 -16.55
N THR A 10 -13.51 12.72 -15.73
CA THR A 10 -14.08 11.48 -15.22
C THR A 10 -14.49 10.59 -16.40
N GLN A 11 -13.82 9.46 -16.60
CA GLN A 11 -14.45 8.13 -16.73
C GLN A 11 -13.46 7.03 -17.13
N HIS A 12 -13.26 6.10 -16.19
CA HIS A 12 -13.44 4.66 -16.42
C HIS A 12 -12.79 4.08 -17.69
N VAL A 13 -11.46 3.89 -17.64
CA VAL A 13 -10.87 2.78 -18.39
C VAL A 13 -11.18 1.50 -17.62
N GLY A 14 -11.81 0.56 -18.33
CA GLY A 14 -12.61 -0.52 -17.77
C GLY A 14 -11.98 -1.25 -16.59
N LYS A 15 -12.82 -1.55 -15.60
CA LYS A 15 -12.57 -2.57 -14.58
C LYS A 15 -12.51 -3.95 -15.25
N VAL A 16 -11.45 -4.20 -16.01
CA VAL A 16 -11.06 -5.56 -16.37
C VAL A 16 -10.58 -6.16 -15.06
N TYR A 17 -11.41 -7.00 -14.45
CA TYR A 17 -10.95 -7.96 -13.44
C TYR A 17 -10.04 -8.95 -14.18
N LEU A 18 -8.82 -8.53 -14.51
CA LEU A 18 -7.74 -9.49 -14.50
C LEU A 18 -7.58 -9.85 -13.01
N PRO A 19 -7.61 -11.14 -12.64
CA PRO A 19 -7.17 -11.51 -11.31
C PRO A 19 -5.79 -10.85 -11.13
N PRO A 20 -5.55 -10.13 -10.01
CA PRO A 20 -4.20 -9.65 -9.72
C PRO A 20 -3.25 -10.83 -9.93
N ASP A 21 -2.10 -10.56 -10.54
CA ASP A 21 -1.06 -11.58 -10.66
C ASP A 21 -0.97 -12.28 -9.29
N PRO A 22 -0.99 -13.62 -9.22
CA PRO A 22 -1.08 -14.33 -7.95
C PRO A 22 -0.02 -13.84 -6.95
N THR A 23 1.15 -13.46 -7.47
CA THR A 23 2.25 -12.80 -6.74
C THR A 23 1.91 -11.41 -6.18
N GLU A 24 1.12 -10.60 -6.87
CA GLU A 24 0.66 -9.28 -6.40
C GLU A 24 -0.43 -9.41 -5.33
N ALA A 25 -1.34 -10.39 -5.50
CA ALA A 25 -2.36 -10.70 -4.51
C ALA A 25 -1.73 -11.17 -3.19
N GLU A 26 -0.79 -12.10 -3.28
CA GLU A 26 -0.03 -12.61 -2.12
C GLU A 26 0.78 -11.50 -1.45
N ARG A 27 1.45 -10.66 -2.22
CA ARG A 27 2.19 -9.50 -1.70
C ARG A 27 1.26 -8.52 -0.96
N SER A 28 0.12 -8.19 -1.55
CA SER A 28 -0.87 -7.29 -0.95
C SER A 28 -1.43 -7.86 0.36
N GLU A 29 -1.67 -9.16 0.41
CA GLU A 29 -2.10 -9.83 1.64
C GLU A 29 -1.00 -9.80 2.72
N GLN A 30 0.25 -10.05 2.35
CA GLN A 30 1.40 -9.96 3.26
C GLN A 30 1.55 -8.56 3.85
N ILE A 31 1.46 -7.51 3.02
CA ILE A 31 1.48 -6.11 3.48
C ILE A 31 0.32 -5.84 4.44
N SER A 32 -0.89 -6.30 4.12
CA SER A 32 -2.06 -6.16 4.98
C SER A 32 -1.85 -6.80 6.36
N ARG A 33 -1.25 -8.00 6.41
CA ARG A 33 -0.90 -8.69 7.66
C ARG A 33 0.16 -7.92 8.45
N LEU A 34 1.19 -7.38 7.80
CA LEU A 34 2.23 -6.60 8.45
C LEU A 34 1.69 -5.29 9.02
N ARG A 35 0.78 -4.61 8.31
CA ARG A 35 0.11 -3.39 8.80
C ARG A 35 -0.68 -3.67 10.09
N ARG A 36 -1.39 -4.79 10.18
CA ARG A 36 -2.08 -5.21 11.42
C ARG A 36 -1.10 -5.41 12.57
N LYS A 37 0.05 -6.06 12.32
CA LYS A 37 1.09 -6.25 13.34
C LYS A 37 1.71 -4.93 13.77
N LEU A 38 1.92 -4.00 12.83
CA LEU A 38 2.45 -2.67 13.11
C LEU A 38 1.53 -1.91 14.05
N THR A 39 0.22 -1.88 13.75
CA THR A 39 -0.77 -1.26 14.63
C THR A 39 -0.72 -1.86 16.04
N ALA A 40 -0.71 -3.19 16.15
CA ALA A 40 -0.64 -3.85 17.46
C ALA A 40 0.67 -3.57 18.21
N ALA A 41 1.80 -3.45 17.51
CA ALA A 41 3.09 -3.08 18.13
C ALA A 41 3.07 -1.64 18.65
N VAL A 42 2.48 -0.70 17.90
CA VAL A 42 2.30 0.68 18.34
C VAL A 42 1.37 0.78 19.54
N GLU A 43 0.25 0.05 19.53
CA GLU A 43 -0.69 0.00 20.66
C GLU A 43 -0.07 -0.57 21.94
N GLN A 44 0.92 -1.46 21.81
CA GLN A 44 1.67 -2.06 22.91
C GLN A 44 2.95 -1.27 23.27
N GLU A 45 3.17 -0.11 22.64
CA GLU A 45 4.37 0.71 22.83
C GLU A 45 5.70 -0.02 22.50
N GLU A 46 5.63 -1.06 21.65
CA GLU A 46 6.80 -1.81 21.15
C GLU A 46 7.42 -1.10 19.94
N PHE A 47 8.05 0.05 20.18
CA PHE A 47 8.51 0.94 19.10
C PHE A 47 9.62 0.36 18.23
N GLU A 48 10.54 -0.43 18.80
CA GLU A 48 11.58 -1.13 18.02
C GLU A 48 10.94 -2.09 17.01
N ARG A 49 9.98 -2.88 17.48
CA ARG A 49 9.23 -3.81 16.63
C ARG A 49 8.38 -3.09 15.58
N ALA A 50 7.79 -1.96 15.93
CA ALA A 50 7.07 -1.12 14.98
C ALA A 50 7.99 -0.58 13.88
N ALA A 51 9.21 -0.18 14.22
CA ALA A 51 10.21 0.26 13.23
C ALA A 51 10.58 -0.87 12.26
N GLU A 52 10.88 -2.08 12.76
CA GLU A 52 11.16 -3.25 11.94
C GLU A 52 10.01 -3.60 10.99
N LEU A 53 8.77 -3.58 11.50
CA LEU A 53 7.58 -3.87 10.71
C LEU A 53 7.34 -2.82 9.62
N ARG A 54 7.59 -1.54 9.90
CA ARG A 54 7.50 -0.45 8.91
C ARG A 54 8.52 -0.63 7.81
N ASP A 55 9.77 -0.90 8.15
CA ASP A 55 10.84 -1.07 7.17
C ASP A 55 10.54 -2.29 6.28
N ARG A 56 10.01 -3.38 6.86
CA ARG A 56 9.58 -4.55 6.08
C ARG A 56 8.41 -4.28 5.14
N ILE A 57 7.46 -3.44 5.54
CA ILE A 57 6.37 -2.99 4.66
C ILE A 57 6.95 -2.19 3.49
N GLN A 58 7.88 -1.28 3.77
CA GLN A 58 8.51 -0.44 2.76
C GLN A 58 9.34 -1.26 1.76
N GLU A 59 10.04 -2.31 2.19
CA GLU A 59 10.73 -3.25 1.29
C GLU A 59 9.77 -3.94 0.33
N LEU A 60 8.62 -4.41 0.83
CA LEU A 60 7.62 -5.10 0.01
C LEU A 60 6.87 -4.17 -0.94
N GLU A 61 6.65 -2.92 -0.54
CA GLU A 61 6.02 -1.88 -1.38
C GLU A 61 7.00 -1.30 -2.41
N GLY A 62 8.28 -1.14 -2.04
CA GLY A 62 9.35 -0.63 -2.92
C GLY A 62 9.81 -1.65 -3.97
N ALA A 63 9.69 -2.94 -3.69
CA ALA A 63 9.96 -4.00 -4.67
C ALA A 63 8.89 -4.11 -5.79
N ALA A 64 7.82 -3.31 -5.72
CA ALA A 64 6.76 -3.26 -6.72
C ALA A 64 6.89 -2.09 -7.71
N GLN A 65 7.98 -1.30 -7.64
CA GLN A 65 8.27 -0.19 -8.56
C GLN A 65 9.28 -0.58 -9.63
#